data_AF-A0A6J0GY16-F1
#
_entry.id   AF-A0A6J0GY16-F1
#
_cell.length_a   1.000
_cell.length_b   1.000
_cell.length_c   1.000
_cell.angle_alpha   90.00
_cell.angle_beta   90.00
_cell.angle_gamma   90.00
#
_symmetry.space_group_name_H-M   'P 1'
#
loop_
_entity.id
_entity.type
_entity.pdbx_description
1 polymer ?
#
loop_
_entity_poly.entity_id
_entity_poly.type
_entity_poly.pdbx_seq_one_letter_code
_entity_poly.pdbx_strand_id
1 'polypeptide(L)'
;MLLAASKVFDKFKPVIGVNTDPERSEGHLCLPVRYTRSFPEALQKLYRGEFRWQWRQRIRLYLEGTGINPTPVDLHEQQLSQEQHSRAHINERFQDQGSDISGPHLLPVRALNEVFIGESLSSRENFKSCKPSFKFSLHRASYYEISVDDGPWEKQKSSGLNVCTGTGSKAWSYNINKVAHQAVEEILKIAKKRGSLDMPLNTDLVQKVTNDFNESLLYSPEEPKMFFSVREPIVNRVFSSSRQRGFSSK
;
A
#
# COMPACT_ATOMS: atom_id res chain seq x y z
N MET A 1 -5.79 4.84 -15.05
CA MET A 1 -5.91 6.00 -14.12
C MET A 1 -4.65 6.31 -13.34
N LEU A 2 -4.03 5.33 -12.65
CA LEU A 2 -2.80 5.57 -11.88
C LEU A 2 -1.64 6.12 -12.75
N LEU A 3 -1.43 5.55 -13.94
CA LEU A 3 -0.45 6.03 -14.90
C LEU A 3 -0.73 7.48 -15.35
N ALA A 4 -1.99 7.82 -15.63
CA ALA A 4 -2.35 9.19 -15.97
C ALA A 4 -2.04 10.15 -14.81
N ALA A 5 -2.39 9.77 -13.58
CA ALA A 5 -2.09 10.55 -12.39
C ALA A 5 -0.59 10.72 -12.14
N SER A 6 0.24 9.72 -12.46
CA SER A 6 1.71 9.82 -12.31
C SER A 6 2.33 10.89 -13.21
N LYS A 7 1.68 11.24 -14.33
CA LYS A 7 2.13 12.28 -15.27
C LYS A 7 1.50 13.67 -15.03
N VAL A 8 0.64 13.82 -14.02
CA VAL A 8 0.04 15.11 -13.64
C VAL A 8 0.72 15.66 -12.41
N PHE A 9 1.42 16.79 -12.55
CA PHE A 9 2.11 17.47 -11.44
C PHE A 9 1.45 18.78 -11.02
N ASP A 10 0.65 19.35 -11.91
CA ASP A 10 -0.07 20.61 -11.74
C ASP A 10 -1.54 20.36 -11.37
N LYS A 11 -2.03 21.15 -10.41
CA LYS A 11 -3.43 21.15 -9.95
C LYS A 11 -4.41 21.66 -11.02
N PHE A 12 -3.93 22.42 -12.00
CA PHE A 12 -4.77 22.96 -13.07
C PHE A 12 -5.00 21.97 -14.23
N LYS A 13 -4.37 20.79 -14.21
CA LYS A 13 -4.58 19.73 -15.20
C LYS A 13 -5.51 18.66 -14.64
N PRO A 14 -6.82 18.70 -14.93
CA PRO A 14 -7.77 17.70 -14.45
C PRO A 14 -7.51 16.33 -15.07
N VAL A 15 -7.87 15.28 -14.34
CA VAL A 15 -7.87 13.90 -14.84
C VAL A 15 -9.27 13.33 -14.71
N ILE A 16 -9.82 12.85 -15.82
CA ILE A 16 -11.13 12.18 -15.87
C ILE A 16 -10.89 10.73 -16.24
N GLY A 17 -11.45 9.82 -15.44
CA GLY A 17 -11.40 8.39 -15.71
C GLY A 17 -12.73 7.88 -16.21
N VAL A 18 -12.72 7.12 -17.30
CA VAL A 18 -13.88 6.34 -17.76
C VAL A 18 -13.53 4.88 -17.59
N ASN A 19 -14.38 4.13 -16.88
CA ASN A 19 -14.19 2.69 -16.77
C ASN A 19 -14.69 2.04 -18.06
N THR A 20 -13.82 1.38 -18.82
CA THR A 20 -14.18 0.73 -20.09
C THR A 20 -14.72 -0.68 -19.92
N ASP A 21 -14.56 -1.30 -18.75
CA ASP A 21 -15.03 -2.65 -18.45
C ASP A 21 -15.69 -2.70 -17.06
N PRO A 22 -16.94 -2.20 -16.95
CA PRO A 22 -17.65 -2.10 -15.68
C PRO A 22 -18.16 -3.45 -15.16
N GLU A 23 -18.22 -4.47 -16.01
CA GLU A 23 -18.66 -5.82 -15.62
C GLU A 23 -17.54 -6.58 -14.90
N ARG A 24 -16.27 -6.27 -15.22
CA ARG A 24 -15.11 -6.93 -14.62
C ARG A 24 -14.34 -6.06 -13.64
N SER A 25 -14.68 -4.77 -13.53
CA SER A 25 -13.97 -3.85 -12.64
C SER A 25 -14.86 -2.78 -12.02
N GLU A 26 -14.63 -2.51 -10.74
CA GLU A 26 -15.33 -1.46 -9.98
C GLU A 26 -14.98 -0.05 -10.47
N GLY A 27 -13.71 0.18 -10.83
CA GLY A 27 -13.25 1.48 -11.33
C GLY A 27 -13.40 2.63 -10.32
N HIS A 28 -12.96 2.47 -9.06
CA HIS A 28 -13.07 3.50 -8.00
C HIS A 28 -12.46 4.88 -8.30
N LEU A 29 -11.63 4.99 -9.35
CA LEU A 29 -11.03 6.24 -9.83
C LEU A 29 -11.75 6.84 -11.05
N CYS A 30 -12.77 6.16 -11.55
CA CYS A 30 -13.50 6.55 -12.75
C CYS A 30 -14.83 7.22 -12.39
N LEU A 31 -15.46 7.82 -13.39
CA LEU A 31 -16.83 8.31 -13.31
C LEU A 31 -17.79 7.18 -12.87
N PRO A 32 -18.91 7.52 -12.22
CA PRO A 32 -19.95 6.55 -11.87
C PRO A 32 -20.30 5.63 -13.04
N VAL A 33 -20.46 4.33 -12.77
CA VAL A 33 -20.63 3.26 -13.77
C VAL A 33 -21.70 3.55 -14.84
N ARG A 34 -22.77 4.26 -14.48
CA ARG A 34 -23.82 4.70 -15.42
C ARG A 34 -23.25 5.49 -16.62
N TYR A 35 -22.18 6.25 -16.41
CA TYR A 35 -21.53 7.06 -17.43
C TYR A 35 -20.60 6.28 -18.35
N THR A 36 -20.24 5.05 -18.01
CA THR A 36 -19.64 4.14 -18.97
C THR A 36 -20.63 3.78 -20.07
N ARG A 37 -21.88 3.49 -19.70
CA ARG A 37 -22.95 3.12 -20.66
C ARG A 37 -23.59 4.34 -21.34
N SER A 38 -23.54 5.50 -20.71
CA SER A 38 -24.08 6.78 -21.20
C SER A 38 -23.03 7.89 -21.19
N PHE A 39 -21.93 7.67 -21.91
CA PHE A 39 -20.85 8.67 -21.98
C PHE A 39 -21.27 10.02 -22.59
N PRO A 40 -22.17 10.08 -23.60
CA PRO A 40 -22.66 11.37 -24.11
C PRO A 40 -23.30 12.26 -23.04
N GLU A 41 -24.04 11.66 -22.08
CA GLU A 41 -24.61 12.41 -20.95
C GLU A 41 -23.51 12.98 -20.04
N ALA A 42 -22.49 12.18 -19.72
CA ALA A 42 -21.34 12.66 -18.96
C ALA A 42 -20.65 13.82 -19.67
N LEU A 43 -20.45 13.72 -20.98
CA LEU A 43 -19.79 14.75 -21.77
C LEU A 43 -20.60 16.05 -21.78
N GLN A 44 -21.92 15.98 -21.94
CA GLN A 44 -22.80 17.17 -21.85
C GLN A 44 -22.70 17.83 -20.46
N LYS A 45 -22.70 17.04 -19.39
CA LYS A 45 -22.52 17.55 -18.03
C LYS A 45 -21.17 18.24 -17.85
N LEU A 46 -20.10 17.64 -18.36
CA LEU A 46 -18.76 18.23 -18.33
C LEU A 46 -18.72 19.58 -19.08
N TYR A 47 -19.33 19.66 -20.27
CA TYR A 47 -19.40 20.91 -21.04
C TYR A 47 -20.20 22.01 -20.32
N ARG A 48 -21.26 21.65 -19.61
CA ARG A 48 -22.11 22.58 -18.85
C ARG A 48 -21.53 22.97 -17.49
N GLY A 49 -20.41 22.37 -17.07
CA GLY A 49 -19.87 22.57 -15.73
C GLY A 49 -20.66 21.85 -14.62
N GLU A 50 -21.52 20.89 -14.97
CA GLU A 50 -22.34 20.10 -14.04
C GLU A 50 -21.53 18.95 -13.40
N PHE A 51 -20.46 19.31 -12.69
CA PHE A 51 -19.62 18.35 -11.97
C PHE A 51 -19.08 18.97 -10.69
N ARG A 52 -18.53 18.11 -9.82
CA ARG A 52 -17.79 18.55 -8.64
C ARG A 52 -16.33 18.18 -8.76
N TRP A 53 -15.47 19.05 -8.27
CA TRP A 53 -14.05 18.75 -8.10
C TRP A 53 -13.87 17.72 -6.99
N GLN A 54 -12.90 16.84 -7.16
CA GLN A 54 -12.45 15.93 -6.11
C GLN A 54 -10.93 16.06 -5.96
N TRP A 55 -10.50 16.70 -4.88
CA TRP A 55 -9.11 17.07 -4.64
C TRP A 55 -8.37 15.96 -3.88
N ARG A 56 -7.87 14.98 -4.63
CA ARG A 56 -7.22 13.80 -4.06
C ARG A 56 -5.82 14.12 -3.52
N GLN A 57 -5.55 13.74 -2.28
CA GLN A 57 -4.22 13.82 -1.68
C GLN A 57 -3.24 12.86 -2.37
N ARG A 58 -1.96 13.22 -2.34
CA ARG A 58 -0.86 12.41 -2.90
C ARG A 58 0.34 12.45 -1.97
N ILE A 59 1.05 11.33 -1.88
CA ILE A 59 2.26 11.20 -1.05
C ILE A 59 3.46 11.72 -1.85
N ARG A 60 4.25 12.59 -1.22
CA ARG A 60 5.58 13.02 -1.69
C ARG A 60 6.63 12.32 -0.84
N LEU A 61 7.72 11.91 -1.47
CA LEU A 61 8.79 11.15 -0.83
C LEU A 61 10.10 11.91 -0.94
N TYR A 62 10.84 11.93 0.15
CA TYR A 62 12.22 12.40 0.20
C TYR A 62 13.11 11.20 0.55
N LEU A 63 14.23 11.04 -0.14
CA LEU A 63 15.24 10.03 0.16
C LEU A 63 16.55 10.72 0.53
N GLU A 64 17.24 10.18 1.53
CA GLU A 64 18.56 10.62 1.97
C GLU A 64 19.40 9.39 2.31
N GLY A 65 20.67 9.41 1.93
CA GLY A 65 21.59 8.30 2.15
C GLY A 65 22.50 8.02 0.96
N THR A 66 23.26 6.93 1.07
CA THR A 66 24.24 6.50 0.07
C THR A 66 23.65 5.40 -0.83
N GLY A 67 24.20 5.23 -2.03
CA GLY A 67 23.76 4.18 -2.97
C GLY A 67 22.33 4.37 -3.49
N ILE A 68 21.79 5.59 -3.45
CA ILE A 68 20.46 5.89 -3.96
C ILE A 68 20.52 6.03 -5.48
N ASN A 69 19.67 5.28 -6.18
CA ASN A 69 19.34 5.54 -7.58
C ASN A 69 18.05 6.39 -7.63
N PRO A 70 18.12 7.70 -7.91
CA PRO A 70 16.94 8.56 -7.92
C PRO A 70 16.06 8.36 -9.16
N THR A 71 16.54 7.64 -10.18
CA THR A 71 15.81 7.43 -11.43
C THR A 71 14.65 6.47 -11.20
N PRO A 72 13.38 6.92 -11.31
CA PRO A 72 12.25 6.04 -11.14
C PRO A 72 12.22 4.99 -12.23
N VAL A 73 11.87 3.78 -11.84
CA VAL A 73 11.74 2.63 -12.73
C VAL A 73 10.29 2.18 -12.73
N ASP A 74 9.70 2.03 -13.93
CA ASP A 74 8.38 1.43 -14.06
C ASP A 74 8.50 -0.10 -14.02
N LEU A 75 8.08 -0.70 -12.89
CA LEU A 75 8.13 -2.14 -12.69
C LEU A 75 7.27 -2.91 -13.71
N HIS A 76 6.22 -2.30 -14.26
CA HIS A 76 5.38 -2.95 -15.26
C HIS A 76 6.11 -3.06 -16.61
N GLU A 77 6.81 -2.00 -17.03
CA GLU A 77 7.62 -2.01 -18.25
C GLU A 77 8.82 -2.95 -18.14
N GLN A 78 9.28 -3.17 -16.91
CA GLN A 78 10.46 -3.95 -16.69
C GLN A 78 10.27 -5.45 -16.93
N GLN A 79 9.07 -6.05 -16.73
CA GLN A 79 8.78 -7.49 -16.90
C GLN A 79 10.03 -8.39 -16.78
N LEU A 80 10.85 -8.12 -15.75
CA LEU A 80 12.17 -8.72 -15.70
C LEU A 80 11.92 -10.16 -15.33
N SER A 81 12.41 -11.09 -16.15
CA SER A 81 12.48 -12.48 -15.72
C SER A 81 13.22 -12.53 -14.38
N GLN A 82 12.91 -13.53 -13.55
CA GLN A 82 13.51 -13.67 -12.22
C GLN A 82 15.06 -13.62 -12.25
N GLU A 83 15.66 -14.01 -13.38
CA GLU A 83 17.09 -13.91 -13.67
C GLU A 83 17.57 -12.47 -13.93
N GLN A 84 16.78 -11.67 -14.65
CA GLN A 84 17.09 -10.27 -14.94
C GLN A 84 17.02 -9.40 -13.67
N HIS A 85 16.10 -9.67 -12.74
CA HIS A 85 16.11 -9.03 -11.41
C HIS A 85 17.38 -9.36 -10.60
N SER A 86 17.94 -10.57 -10.71
CA SER A 86 19.27 -10.88 -10.13
C SER A 86 20.39 -10.11 -10.79
N ARG A 87 20.41 -10.07 -12.12
CA ARG A 87 21.51 -9.45 -12.85
C ARG A 87 21.50 -7.93 -12.69
N ALA A 88 20.33 -7.30 -12.63
CA ALA A 88 20.21 -5.87 -12.32
C ALA A 88 20.82 -5.54 -10.96
N HIS A 89 20.46 -6.27 -9.90
CA HIS A 89 21.02 -6.03 -8.56
C HIS A 89 22.48 -6.48 -8.39
N ILE A 90 22.94 -7.51 -9.11
CA ILE A 90 24.35 -7.91 -9.10
C ILE A 90 25.19 -6.88 -9.88
N ASN A 91 24.73 -6.41 -11.04
CA ASN A 91 25.42 -5.38 -11.81
C ASN A 91 25.41 -4.02 -11.13
N GLU A 92 24.33 -3.64 -10.41
CA GLU A 92 24.30 -2.43 -9.56
C GLU A 92 25.29 -2.50 -8.39
N ARG A 93 25.53 -3.70 -7.81
CA ARG A 93 26.61 -3.87 -6.81
C ARG A 93 28.01 -3.69 -7.39
N PHE A 94 28.19 -3.81 -8.71
CA PHE A 94 29.48 -3.61 -9.40
C PHE A 94 29.59 -2.25 -10.11
N GLN A 95 28.50 -1.46 -10.15
CA GLN A 95 28.51 -0.07 -10.57
C GLN A 95 28.27 0.82 -9.35
N ASP A 96 29.29 0.91 -8.50
CA ASP A 96 29.37 1.84 -7.37
C ASP A 96 29.60 3.28 -7.89
N GLN A 97 28.67 3.75 -8.74
CA GLN A 97 28.55 5.14 -9.20
C GLN A 97 27.20 5.73 -8.75
N GLY A 98 26.65 5.25 -7.64
CA GLY A 98 25.59 5.96 -6.95
C GLY A 98 26.15 7.29 -6.47
N SER A 99 25.61 8.41 -6.94
CA SER A 99 25.95 9.72 -6.40
C SER A 99 25.56 9.78 -4.93
N ASP A 100 26.48 10.17 -4.05
CA ASP A 100 26.12 10.53 -2.69
C ASP A 100 25.13 11.69 -2.72
N ILE A 101 23.90 11.42 -2.29
CA ILE A 101 22.88 12.46 -2.16
C ILE A 101 23.08 13.11 -0.80
N SER A 102 23.71 14.29 -0.80
CA SER A 102 23.82 15.11 0.41
C SER A 102 22.46 15.75 0.73
N GLY A 103 21.81 15.26 1.79
CA GLY A 103 20.54 15.76 2.28
C GLY A 103 19.29 15.14 1.64
N PRO A 104 18.08 15.54 2.10
CA PRO A 104 16.82 15.00 1.60
C PRO A 104 16.57 15.35 0.12
N HIS A 105 16.56 14.34 -0.74
CA HIS A 105 16.24 14.46 -2.16
C HIS A 105 14.78 14.13 -2.45
N LEU A 106 14.04 15.10 -2.97
CA LEU A 106 12.64 14.93 -3.37
C LEU A 106 12.53 14.04 -4.61
N LEU A 107 11.83 12.93 -4.50
CA LEU A 107 11.55 12.06 -5.64
C LEU A 107 10.58 12.72 -6.63
N PRO A 108 10.77 12.52 -7.94
CA PRO A 108 9.97 13.19 -8.96
C PRO A 108 8.54 12.64 -9.06
N VAL A 109 8.26 11.44 -8.52
CA VAL A 109 6.95 10.79 -8.58
C VAL A 109 6.17 10.99 -7.28
N ARG A 110 4.87 11.29 -7.41
CA ARG A 110 3.94 11.37 -6.28
C ARG A 110 2.99 10.18 -6.30
N ALA A 111 2.85 9.45 -5.20
CA ALA A 111 1.93 8.32 -5.15
C ALA A 111 0.48 8.81 -4.95
N LEU A 112 -0.45 8.34 -5.79
CA LEU A 112 -1.87 8.62 -5.62
C LEU A 112 -2.52 7.68 -4.61
N ASN A 113 -2.20 6.39 -4.68
CA ASN A 113 -2.80 5.38 -3.81
C ASN A 113 -1.91 5.12 -2.59
N GLU A 114 -0.80 4.43 -2.80
CA GLU A 114 0.10 3.99 -1.74
C GLU A 114 1.57 4.00 -2.15
N VAL A 115 2.42 4.01 -1.14
CA VAL A 115 3.86 3.77 -1.20
C VAL A 115 4.12 2.50 -0.40
N PHE A 116 4.81 1.55 -1.02
CA PHE A 116 5.31 0.37 -0.35
C PHE A 116 6.82 0.46 -0.21
N ILE A 117 7.32 0.21 1.00
CA ILE A 117 8.75 0.18 1.33
C ILE A 117 9.05 -1.21 1.86
N GLY A 118 9.92 -1.94 1.18
CA GLY A 118 10.25 -3.32 1.53
C GLY A 118 11.51 -3.79 0.82
N GLU A 119 11.94 -4.99 1.17
CA GLU A 119 13.07 -5.63 0.51
C GLU A 119 12.64 -6.10 -0.89
N SER A 120 13.50 -5.90 -1.89
CA SER A 120 13.16 -6.14 -3.31
C SER A 120 13.29 -7.62 -3.73
N LEU A 121 13.87 -8.48 -2.89
CA LEU A 121 14.28 -9.85 -3.22
C LEU A 121 13.77 -10.86 -2.18
N SER A 122 12.56 -11.39 -2.40
CA SER A 122 12.04 -12.49 -1.60
C SER A 122 13.03 -13.67 -1.53
N SER A 123 13.60 -13.91 -0.36
CA SER A 123 14.36 -15.10 0.06
C SER A 123 15.33 -15.66 -0.99
N ARG A 124 16.44 -14.96 -1.25
CA ARG A 124 17.52 -15.48 -2.09
C ARG A 124 18.69 -15.88 -1.21
N GLU A 125 18.83 -17.18 -0.98
CA GLU A 125 20.10 -17.88 -1.20
C GLU A 125 19.80 -19.31 -1.64
N ASN A 126 20.31 -19.68 -2.82
CA ASN A 126 20.47 -21.08 -3.18
C ASN A 126 21.67 -21.62 -2.39
N PHE A 127 21.47 -22.01 -1.13
CA PHE A 127 22.48 -22.87 -0.52
C PHE A 127 22.48 -24.18 -1.30
N LYS A 128 23.58 -24.49 -2.01
CA LYS A 128 23.79 -25.80 -2.61
C LYS A 128 24.01 -26.79 -1.47
N SER A 129 22.94 -27.22 -0.82
CA SER A 129 22.99 -28.38 0.05
C SER A 129 23.18 -29.60 -0.84
N CYS A 130 24.34 -30.24 -0.75
CA CYS A 130 24.61 -31.53 -1.36
C CYS A 130 23.83 -32.62 -0.60
N LYS A 131 22.50 -32.67 -0.74
CA LYS A 131 21.62 -33.81 -0.43
C LYS A 131 20.16 -33.50 -0.80
N PRO A 132 19.37 -34.51 -1.23
CA PRO A 132 17.97 -34.32 -1.58
C PRO A 132 17.12 -34.25 -0.31
N SER A 133 17.10 -33.10 0.36
CA SER A 133 16.08 -32.81 1.36
C SER A 133 15.86 -31.30 1.46
N PHE A 134 14.63 -30.87 1.16
CA PHE A 134 14.03 -29.55 1.44
C PHE A 134 14.98 -28.34 1.45
N LYS A 135 14.86 -27.54 0.39
CA LYS A 135 15.53 -26.25 0.25
C LYS A 135 14.78 -25.19 1.07
N PHE A 136 15.27 -24.85 2.25
CA PHE A 136 14.76 -23.70 3.00
C PHE A 136 15.39 -22.42 2.45
N SER A 137 14.61 -21.62 1.75
CA SER A 137 14.99 -20.24 1.45
C SER A 137 14.84 -19.42 2.74
N LEU A 138 15.93 -18.81 3.23
CA LEU A 138 15.84 -17.85 4.33
C LEU A 138 14.95 -16.68 3.89
N HIS A 139 13.77 -16.52 4.50
CA HIS A 139 12.93 -15.34 4.28
C HIS A 139 13.73 -14.08 4.68
N ARG A 140 14.08 -13.24 3.69
CA ARG A 140 14.62 -11.91 3.95
C ARG A 140 13.46 -11.01 4.38
N ALA A 141 13.38 -10.74 5.67
CA ALA A 141 12.55 -9.68 6.19
C ALA A 141 13.26 -8.33 6.01
N SER A 142 12.49 -7.26 5.82
CA SER A 142 12.98 -5.89 5.91
C SER A 142 13.27 -5.54 7.36
N TYR A 143 14.44 -4.92 7.60
CA TYR A 143 14.84 -4.36 8.88
C TYR A 143 14.89 -2.85 8.73
N TYR A 144 14.14 -2.13 9.55
CA TYR A 144 14.07 -0.68 9.48
C TYR A 144 13.67 -0.10 10.84
N GLU A 145 13.88 1.20 11.00
CA GLU A 145 13.32 1.98 12.09
C GLU A 145 12.25 2.91 11.51
N ILE A 146 11.14 3.06 12.22
CA ILE A 146 10.05 3.95 11.81
C ILE A 146 9.73 4.94 12.93
N SER A 147 9.57 6.20 12.57
CA SER A 147 8.97 7.25 13.41
C SER A 147 7.75 7.80 12.67
N VAL A 148 6.69 8.09 13.41
CA VAL A 148 5.43 8.62 12.90
C VAL A 148 5.13 9.92 13.62
N ASP A 149 4.82 10.98 12.87
CA ASP A 149 4.51 12.32 13.38
C ASP A 149 5.57 12.87 14.35
N ASP A 150 6.86 12.64 14.04
CA ASP A 150 8.03 12.96 14.90
C ASP A 150 8.02 12.26 16.28
N GLY A 151 7.31 11.14 16.37
CA GLY A 151 7.30 10.28 17.55
C GLY A 151 8.60 9.49 17.75
N PRO A 152 8.64 8.61 18.77
CA PRO A 152 9.81 7.78 19.03
C PRO A 152 10.07 6.81 17.87
N TRP A 153 11.36 6.53 17.62
CA TRP A 153 11.79 5.53 16.66
C TRP A 153 11.54 4.11 17.17
N GLU A 154 10.91 3.28 16.35
CA GLU A 154 10.67 1.88 16.66
C GLU A 154 11.38 0.95 15.68
N LYS A 155 12.15 0.00 16.21
CA LYS A 155 12.78 -1.05 15.41
C LYS A 155 11.76 -2.06 14.93
N GLN A 156 11.69 -2.23 13.62
CA GLN A 156 10.76 -3.15 12.97
C GLN A 156 11.52 -4.20 12.16
N LYS A 157 10.99 -5.43 12.22
CA LYS A 157 11.33 -6.53 11.33
C LYS A 157 10.05 -7.08 10.75
N SER A 158 9.87 -6.96 9.43
CA SER A 158 8.58 -7.29 8.79
C SER A 158 8.75 -7.56 7.29
N SER A 159 7.66 -7.88 6.60
CA SER A 159 7.65 -7.98 5.14
C SER A 159 7.68 -6.61 4.43
N GLY A 160 7.56 -5.51 5.18
CA GLY A 160 7.61 -4.14 4.64
C GLY A 160 6.60 -3.21 5.31
N LEU A 161 6.60 -1.96 4.86
CA LEU A 161 5.73 -0.88 5.29
C LEU A 161 4.87 -0.43 4.12
N ASN A 162 3.56 -0.37 4.31
CA ASN A 162 2.62 0.22 3.37
C ASN A 162 2.09 1.54 3.94
N VAL A 163 2.14 2.61 3.15
CA VAL A 163 1.58 3.93 3.50
C VAL A 163 0.63 4.35 2.39
N CYS A 164 -0.64 4.61 2.68
CA CYS A 164 -1.64 4.98 1.68
C CYS A 164 -2.31 6.32 1.97
N THR A 165 -2.92 6.89 0.93
CA THR A 165 -3.85 8.03 0.99
C THR A 165 -5.30 7.54 1.11
N GLY A 166 -6.25 8.45 1.31
CA GLY A 166 -7.67 8.10 1.29
C GLY A 166 -8.13 7.51 -0.05
N THR A 167 -7.41 7.81 -1.14
CA THR A 167 -7.64 7.13 -2.42
C THR A 167 -7.16 5.67 -2.38
N GLY A 168 -5.96 5.43 -1.82
CA GLY A 168 -5.40 4.08 -1.65
C GLY A 168 -6.14 3.23 -0.60
N SER A 169 -6.92 3.85 0.29
CA SER A 169 -7.73 3.17 1.30
C SER A 169 -8.75 2.17 0.72
N LYS A 170 -9.08 2.27 -0.58
CA LYS A 170 -9.96 1.34 -1.32
C LYS A 170 -9.21 0.38 -2.24
N ALA A 171 -7.88 0.40 -2.22
CA ALA A 171 -7.02 -0.34 -3.14
C ALA A 171 -6.29 -1.49 -2.43
N TRP A 172 -4.99 -1.65 -2.66
CA TRP A 172 -4.21 -2.73 -2.05
C TRP A 172 -4.16 -2.62 -0.53
N SER A 173 -4.04 -1.39 -0.01
CA SER A 173 -4.01 -1.13 1.43
C SER A 173 -5.25 -1.67 2.16
N TYR A 174 -6.45 -1.54 1.57
CA TYR A 174 -7.67 -2.15 2.10
C TYR A 174 -7.54 -3.66 2.25
N ASN A 175 -7.11 -4.32 1.17
CA ASN A 175 -7.15 -5.77 1.06
C ASN A 175 -6.15 -6.46 1.99
N ILE A 176 -5.01 -5.83 2.29
CA ILE A 176 -4.03 -6.38 3.24
C ILE A 176 -4.40 -6.09 4.70
N ASN A 177 -5.32 -5.15 4.97
CA ASN A 177 -5.69 -4.74 6.32
C ASN A 177 -7.08 -5.22 6.76
N LYS A 178 -7.98 -5.50 5.83
CA LYS A 178 -9.34 -5.97 6.12
C LYS A 178 -9.34 -7.30 6.86
N VAL A 179 -10.33 -7.50 7.71
CA VAL A 179 -10.56 -8.78 8.40
C VAL A 179 -11.66 -9.56 7.70
N ALA A 180 -11.48 -10.88 7.65
CA ALA A 180 -12.49 -11.80 7.16
C ALA A 180 -13.53 -12.09 8.25
N HIS A 181 -14.78 -12.31 7.85
CA HIS A 181 -15.87 -12.69 8.75
C HIS A 181 -15.48 -13.86 9.67
N GLN A 182 -14.83 -14.89 9.12
CA GLN A 182 -14.38 -16.06 9.88
C GLN A 182 -13.41 -15.68 11.02
N ALA A 183 -12.45 -14.78 10.78
CA ALA A 183 -11.49 -14.37 11.80
C ALA A 183 -12.17 -13.64 12.96
N VAL A 184 -13.13 -12.77 12.65
CA VAL A 184 -13.93 -12.05 13.67
C VAL A 184 -14.77 -13.04 14.47
N GLU A 185 -15.42 -14.01 13.80
CA GLU A 185 -16.21 -15.04 14.45
C GLU A 185 -15.38 -15.88 15.45
N GLU A 186 -14.19 -16.31 15.04
CA GLU A 186 -13.27 -17.08 15.88
C GLU A 186 -12.84 -16.30 17.13
N ILE A 187 -12.48 -15.02 16.99
CA ILE A 187 -12.11 -14.15 18.10
C ILE A 187 -13.28 -13.98 19.08
N LEU A 188 -14.47 -13.68 18.57
CA LEU A 188 -15.66 -13.48 19.41
C LEU A 188 -16.07 -14.77 20.14
N LYS A 189 -15.93 -15.94 19.49
CA LYS A 189 -16.12 -17.26 20.14
C LYS A 189 -15.17 -17.47 21.30
N ILE A 190 -13.89 -17.11 21.16
CA ILE A 190 -12.90 -17.20 22.24
C ILE A 190 -13.28 -16.28 23.40
N ALA A 191 -13.66 -15.03 23.11
CA ALA A 191 -14.02 -14.06 24.13
C ALA A 191 -15.29 -14.47 24.91
N LYS A 192 -16.28 -15.08 24.23
CA LYS A 192 -17.44 -15.69 24.90
C LYS A 192 -17.04 -16.86 25.81
N LYS A 193 -16.16 -17.75 25.35
CA LYS A 193 -15.66 -18.89 26.17
C LYS A 193 -14.94 -18.44 27.45
N ARG A 194 -14.31 -17.26 27.44
CA ARG A 194 -13.63 -16.69 28.62
C ARG A 194 -14.56 -15.89 29.55
N GLY A 195 -15.87 -15.87 29.27
CA GLY A 195 -16.83 -15.11 30.07
C GLY A 195 -16.72 -13.59 29.88
N SER A 196 -16.03 -13.11 28.84
CA SER A 196 -15.85 -11.68 28.56
C SER A 196 -16.97 -11.09 27.69
N LEU A 197 -17.96 -11.90 27.28
CA LEU A 197 -19.12 -11.50 26.49
C LEU A 197 -20.36 -12.19 27.04
N ASP A 198 -21.31 -11.40 27.52
CA ASP A 198 -22.59 -11.86 28.08
C ASP A 198 -23.73 -11.85 27.03
N MET A 199 -23.39 -11.73 25.75
CA MET A 199 -24.36 -11.67 24.66
C MET A 199 -24.31 -12.92 23.76
N PRO A 200 -25.45 -13.32 23.14
CA PRO A 200 -25.45 -14.39 22.17
C PRO A 200 -24.65 -13.98 20.92
N LEU A 201 -23.74 -14.84 20.48
CA LEU A 201 -23.07 -14.66 19.20
C LEU A 201 -24.04 -15.06 18.10
N ASN A 202 -24.49 -14.09 17.32
CA ASN A 202 -25.29 -14.31 16.11
C ASN A 202 -24.51 -13.80 14.89
N THR A 203 -24.90 -14.27 13.70
CA THR A 203 -24.25 -13.92 12.43
C THR A 203 -24.32 -12.41 12.15
N ASP A 204 -25.40 -11.75 12.55
CA ASP A 204 -25.59 -10.30 12.38
C ASP A 204 -24.53 -9.48 13.14
N LEU A 205 -24.22 -9.85 14.39
CA LEU A 205 -23.18 -9.20 15.18
C LEU A 205 -21.80 -9.37 14.54
N VAL A 206 -21.45 -10.58 14.12
CA VAL A 206 -20.16 -10.85 13.47
C VAL A 206 -20.04 -10.03 12.18
N GLN A 207 -21.11 -9.99 11.39
CA GLN A 207 -21.14 -9.22 10.15
C GLN A 207 -21.00 -7.72 10.42
N LYS A 208 -21.72 -7.17 11.41
CA LYS A 208 -21.62 -5.76 11.81
C LYS A 208 -20.22 -5.41 12.28
N VAL A 209 -19.65 -6.17 13.21
CA VAL A 209 -18.27 -5.93 13.70
C VAL A 209 -17.25 -6.01 12.56
N THR A 210 -17.42 -6.98 11.65
CA THR A 210 -16.56 -7.12 10.46
C THR A 210 -16.66 -5.90 9.55
N ASN A 211 -17.88 -5.44 9.28
CA ASN A 211 -18.14 -4.27 8.43
C ASN A 211 -17.59 -3.00 9.09
N ASP A 212 -17.94 -2.74 10.35
CA ASP A 212 -17.49 -1.56 11.11
C ASP A 212 -15.96 -1.47 11.14
N PHE A 213 -15.27 -2.60 11.38
CA PHE A 213 -13.81 -2.64 11.33
C PHE A 213 -13.28 -2.32 9.93
N ASN A 214 -13.82 -2.96 8.90
CA ASN A 214 -13.33 -2.77 7.53
C ASN A 214 -13.63 -1.35 7.00
N GLU A 215 -14.79 -0.79 7.34
CA GLU A 215 -15.17 0.60 7.03
C GLU A 215 -14.27 1.60 7.75
N SER A 216 -13.78 1.28 8.95
CA SER A 216 -12.81 2.14 9.67
C SER A 216 -11.46 2.31 8.96
N LEU A 217 -11.14 1.41 8.01
CA LEU A 217 -9.95 1.52 7.15
C LEU A 217 -10.15 2.54 6.02
N LEU A 218 -11.40 2.87 5.70
CA LEU A 218 -11.76 3.78 4.62
C LEU A 218 -11.81 5.22 5.13
N TYR A 219 -11.27 6.14 4.34
CA TYR A 219 -11.33 7.57 4.65
C TYR A 219 -11.35 8.40 3.37
N SER A 220 -11.74 9.67 3.49
CA SER A 220 -11.92 10.52 2.31
C SER A 220 -10.59 10.69 1.56
N PRO A 221 -10.59 10.63 0.22
CA PRO A 221 -9.41 10.91 -0.57
C PRO A 221 -8.93 12.36 -0.47
N GLU A 222 -9.75 13.26 0.07
CA GLU A 222 -9.42 14.68 0.27
C GLU A 222 -8.81 14.97 1.65
N GLU A 223 -8.92 14.04 2.61
CA GLU A 223 -8.37 14.21 3.96
C GLU A 223 -6.84 14.21 3.94
N PRO A 224 -6.16 15.23 4.51
CA PRO A 224 -4.70 15.35 4.55
C PRO A 224 -4.11 14.47 5.65
N LYS A 225 -4.39 13.17 5.58
CA LYS A 225 -3.83 12.15 6.48
C LYS A 225 -3.38 10.95 5.68
N MET A 226 -2.45 10.19 6.23
CA MET A 226 -1.97 8.95 5.66
C MET A 226 -2.24 7.79 6.61
N PHE A 227 -2.55 6.63 6.07
CA PHE A 227 -2.68 5.40 6.84
C PHE A 227 -1.45 4.54 6.59
N PHE A 228 -0.71 4.21 7.66
CA PHE A 228 0.42 3.31 7.59
C PHE A 228 0.04 1.93 8.16
N SER A 229 0.63 0.88 7.61
CA SER A 229 0.50 -0.50 8.08
C SER A 229 1.79 -1.28 7.87
N VAL A 230 2.33 -1.85 8.94
CA VAL A 230 3.46 -2.78 8.94
C VAL A 230 2.96 -4.17 8.53
N ARG A 231 3.51 -4.72 7.45
CA ARG A 231 3.06 -6.00 6.88
C ARG A 231 3.76 -7.17 7.55
N GLU A 232 3.01 -8.06 8.19
CA GLU A 232 3.53 -9.29 8.81
C GLU A 232 4.71 -9.03 9.77
N PRO A 233 4.51 -8.25 10.85
CA PRO A 233 5.58 -7.95 11.81
C PRO A 233 6.08 -9.21 12.53
N ILE A 234 7.39 -9.34 12.65
CA ILE A 234 8.07 -10.39 13.41
C ILE A 234 8.35 -9.86 14.81
N VAL A 235 7.57 -10.31 15.79
CA VAL A 235 7.69 -9.89 17.19
C VAL A 235 8.48 -10.93 17.99
N ASN A 236 9.52 -10.50 18.69
CA ASN A 236 10.33 -11.32 19.59
C ASN A 236 10.99 -10.45 20.68
N ARG A 237 11.99 -10.98 21.41
CA ARG A 237 12.70 -10.24 22.46
C ARG A 237 13.38 -8.95 21.97
N VAL A 238 13.75 -8.88 20.69
CA VAL A 238 14.51 -7.78 20.09
C VAL A 238 13.61 -6.82 19.32
N PHE A 239 12.59 -7.34 18.63
CA PHE A 239 11.64 -6.57 17.84
C PHE A 239 10.27 -6.56 18.50
N SER A 240 9.80 -5.39 18.89
CA SER A 240 8.43 -5.17 19.35
C SER A 240 7.63 -4.42 18.28
N SER A 241 6.33 -4.69 18.20
CA SER A 241 5.41 -3.92 17.37
C SER A 241 4.34 -3.36 18.28
N SER A 242 4.56 -2.13 18.75
CA SER A 242 3.58 -1.43 19.61
C SER A 242 2.32 -1.13 18.81
N ARG A 243 2.50 -0.75 17.53
CA ARG A 243 1.45 -0.32 16.64
C ARG A 243 1.70 -0.85 15.23
N GLN A 244 0.92 -1.86 14.84
CA GLN A 244 1.01 -2.45 13.50
C GLN A 244 0.45 -1.52 12.41
N ARG A 245 -0.44 -0.59 12.77
CA ARG A 245 -1.09 0.33 11.85
C ARG A 245 -1.63 1.57 12.55
N GLY A 246 -1.80 2.64 11.79
CA GLY A 246 -2.33 3.89 12.32
C GLY A 246 -2.48 4.96 11.27
N PHE A 247 -3.07 6.06 11.70
CA PHE A 247 -3.11 7.30 10.92
C PHE A 247 -1.97 8.22 11.37
N SER A 248 -1.38 8.89 10.38
CA SER A 248 -0.45 10.01 10.51
C SER A 248 -1.13 11.24 9.91
N SER A 249 -1.03 12.37 10.57
CA SER A 249 -1.75 13.61 10.20
C SER A 249 -0.86 14.85 10.15
N LYS A 250 0.46 14.66 10.25
CA LYS A 250 1.44 15.73 10.17
C LYS A 250 1.97 15.95 8.76
#